data_AF-B6AXD2-F1
#
_entry.id   AF-B6AXD2-F1
#
_cell.length_a   1.000
_cell.length_b   1.000
_cell.length_c   1.000
_cell.angle_alpha   90.00
_cell.angle_beta   90.00
_cell.angle_gamma   90.00
#
_symmetry.space_group_name_H-M   'P 1'
#
loop_
_entity.id
_entity.type
_entity.pdbx_description
1 polymer ?
#
loop_
_entity_poly.entity_id
_entity_poly.type
_entity_poly.pdbx_seq_one_letter_code
_entity_poly.pdbx_strand_id
1 'polypeptide(L)' 'MSLRPRSGKPDKFEAFVDHYNHQRYHESLSNVTPAGVYFGRDKAILRGREKIEK' A
#
# COMPACT_ATOMS: atom_id res chain seq x y z
N MET A 1 5.24 10.61 -14.92
CA MET A 1 4.65 11.78 -14.23
C MET A 1 5.11 11.77 -12.79
N SER A 2 5.95 12.72 -12.38
CA SER A 2 6.34 12.91 -10.98
C SER A 2 5.57 14.12 -10.47
N LEU A 3 4.62 13.91 -9.57
CA LEU A 3 3.82 14.98 -8.95
C LEU A 3 4.58 15.71 -7.84
N ARG A 4 5.93 15.69 -7.86
CA ARG A 4 6.72 16.25 -6.77
C ARG A 4 6.52 17.77 -6.67
N PRO A 5 6.11 18.29 -5.51
CA PRO A 5 5.95 19.72 -5.31
C PRO A 5 7.31 20.43 -5.30
N ARG A 6 7.33 21.67 -5.83
CA ARG A 6 8.53 22.52 -5.86
C ARG A 6 8.97 23.01 -4.48
N SER A 7 8.06 23.02 -3.51
CA SER A 7 8.36 23.19 -2.11
C SER A 7 8.64 21.81 -1.53
N GLY A 8 9.81 21.56 -0.93
CA GLY A 8 10.22 20.24 -0.42
C GLY A 8 9.39 19.62 0.72
N LYS A 9 8.10 19.97 0.85
CA LYS A 9 7.11 19.31 1.70
C LYS A 9 6.03 18.68 0.81
N PRO A 10 5.61 17.44 1.10
CA PRO A 10 4.56 16.80 0.33
C PRO A 10 3.26 17.58 0.46
N ASP A 11 2.59 17.80 -0.67
CA ASP A 11 1.27 18.41 -0.67
C ASP A 11 0.27 17.46 0.01
N LYS A 12 -0.87 18.00 0.46
CA LYS A 12 -1.92 17.20 1.12
C LYS A 12 -2.38 16.01 0.28
N PHE A 13 -2.33 16.14 -1.04
CA PHE A 13 -2.65 15.07 -1.98
C PHE A 13 -1.58 13.97 -1.98
N GLU A 14 -0.29 14.31 -1.99
CA GLU A 14 0.78 13.31 -1.90
C GLU A 14 0.74 12.55 -0.58
N ALA A 15 0.52 13.27 0.53
CA ALA A 15 0.36 12.65 1.84
C ALA A 15 -0.84 11.68 1.88
N PHE A 16 -1.96 12.05 1.23
CA PHE A 16 -3.12 11.18 1.10
C PHE A 16 -2.82 9.94 0.24
N VAL A 17 -2.19 10.12 -0.92
CA VAL A 17 -1.85 9.02 -1.84
C VAL A 17 -0.89 8.05 -1.18
N ASP A 18 0.13 8.54 -0.48
CA ASP A 18 1.07 7.69 0.25
C ASP A 18 0.37 6.90 1.36
N HIS A 19 -0.44 7.58 2.18
CA HIS A 19 -1.18 6.93 3.26
C HIS A 19 -2.15 5.86 2.73
N TYR A 20 -2.91 6.16 1.68
CA TYR A 20 -3.85 5.22 1.09
C TYR A 20 -3.14 4.00 0.49
N ASN A 21 -2.08 4.22 -0.28
CA ASN A 21 -1.42 3.15 -1.02
C ASN A 21 -0.53 2.26 -0.13
N HIS A 22 0.09 2.81 0.91
CA HIS A 22 1.10 2.10 1.70
C HIS A 22 0.67 1.79 3.14
N GLN A 23 -0.25 2.55 3.73
CA GLN A 23 -0.54 2.45 5.17
C GLN A 23 -1.93 1.92 5.47
N ARG A 24 -2.84 1.92 4.48
CA ARG A 24 -4.20 1.41 4.64
C ARG A 24 -4.29 -0.05 4.21
N TYR A 25 -4.72 -0.90 5.12
CA TYR A 25 -5.11 -2.28 4.83
C TYR A 25 -6.58 -2.31 4.43
N HIS A 26 -6.90 -3.07 3.39
CA HIS A 26 -8.26 -3.19 2.89
C HIS A 26 -8.77 -4.63 3.05
N GLU A 27 -9.92 -4.78 3.72
CA GLU A 27 -10.56 -6.08 3.94
C GLU A 27 -10.92 -6.77 2.63
N SER A 28 -11.38 -6.00 1.62
CA SER A 28 -11.64 -6.52 0.27
C SER A 28 -10.40 -7.05 -0.45
N LEU A 29 -9.20 -6.68 0.01
CA LEU A 29 -7.91 -7.17 -0.48
C LEU A 29 -7.26 -8.14 0.52
N SER A 30 -8.06 -8.81 1.34
CA SER A 30 -7.58 -9.74 2.37
C SER A 30 -6.58 -9.07 3.34
N ASN A 31 -6.84 -7.82 3.71
CA ASN A 31 -5.96 -7.00 4.54
C ASN A 31 -4.54 -6.87 3.96
N VAL A 32 -4.45 -6.60 2.66
CA VAL A 32 -3.23 -6.19 1.95
C VAL A 32 -3.34 -4.71 1.57
N THR A 33 -2.21 -4.02 1.45
CA THR A 33 -2.18 -2.63 1.00
C THR A 33 -2.34 -2.54 -0.53
N PRO A 34 -2.92 -1.45 -1.06
CA PRO A 34 -3.09 -1.30 -2.51
C PRO A 34 -1.77 -1.38 -3.28
N ALA A 35 -0.68 -0.82 -2.74
CA ALA A 35 0.65 -0.97 -3.32
C ALA A 35 1.11 -2.45 -3.34
N GLY A 36 0.83 -3.21 -2.28
CA GLY A 36 1.14 -4.63 -2.23
C GLY A 36 0.47 -5.43 -3.35
N VAL A 37 -0.78 -5.10 -3.69
CA VAL A 37 -1.51 -5.70 -4.82
C VAL A 37 -0.94 -5.22 -6.16
N TYR A 38 -0.73 -3.91 -6.32
CA TYR A 38 -0.21 -3.34 -7.57
C TYR A 38 1.18 -3.90 -7.93
N PHE A 39 2.06 -4.09 -6.94
CA PHE A 39 3.38 -4.69 -7.14
C PHE A 39 3.36 -6.23 -7.12
N GLY A 40 2.19 -6.87 -7.03
CA GLY A 40 2.03 -8.33 -7.05
C GLY A 40 2.64 -9.07 -5.85
N ARG A 41 2.80 -8.37 -4.72
CA ARG A 41 3.33 -8.92 -3.45
C ARG A 41 2.26 -9.53 -2.56
N ASP A 42 1.00 -9.25 -2.86
CA ASP A 42 -0.20 -9.80 -2.21
C ASP A 42 -0.11 -11.32 -2.01
N LYS A 43 0.22 -12.08 -3.07
CA LYS A 43 0.28 -13.55 -2.99
C LYS A 43 1.36 -14.05 -2.04
N ALA A 44 2.49 -13.35 -1.92
CA ALA A 44 3.55 -13.73 -1.01
C ALA A 44 3.16 -13.45 0.45
N ILE A 45 2.49 -12.30 0.69
CA ILE A 45 1.99 -11.91 2.01
C ILE A 45 0.92 -12.90 2.50
N LEU A 46 -0.04 -13.24 1.64
CA LEU A 46 -1.12 -14.19 1.97
C LEU A 46 -0.57 -15.59 2.26
N ARG A 47 0.32 -16.12 1.41
CA ARG A 47 1.01 -17.40 1.67
C ARG A 47 1.84 -17.40 2.96
N GLY A 48 2.37 -16.25 3.36
CA GLY A 48 3.05 -16.12 4.64
C GLY A 48 2.09 -16.26 5.82
N ARG A 49 0.90 -15.66 5.72
CA ARG A 49 -0.14 -15.71 6.76
C ARG A 49 -0.71 -17.12 6.93
N GLU A 50 -1.02 -17.81 5.83
CA GLU A 50 -1.52 -19.19 5.85
C GLU A 50 -0.58 -20.16 6.58
N LYS A 51 0.74 -19.88 6.60
CA LYS A 51 1.73 -20.71 7.29
C LYS A 51 1.83 -20.44 8.79
N ILE A 52 1.39 -19.27 9.26
CA ILE A 52 1.42 -18.88 10.68
C ILE A 52 0.14 -19.35 11.38
N GLU A 53 -0.97 -19.45 10.65
CA GLU A 53 -2.25 -19.94 11.18
C GLU A 53 -2.32 -21.48 11.27
N LYS A 54 -1.34 -22.19 10.72
CA LYS A 54 -1.23 -23.66 10.75
C LYS A 54 -0.32 -24.14 11.89
#